data_AF-A0A2G9FYS0-F1
#
_entry.id   AF-A0A2G9FYS0-F1
#
_cell.length_a   1.000
_cell.length_b   1.000
_cell.length_c   1.000
_cell.angle_alpha   90.00
_cell.angle_beta   90.00
_cell.angle_gamma   90.00
#
_symmetry.space_group_name_H-M   'P 1'
#
loop_
_entity.id
_entity.type
_entity.pdbx_description
1 polymer ?
#
loop_
_entity_poly.entity_id
_entity_poly.type
_entity_poly.pdbx_seq_one_letter_code
_entity_poly.pdbx_strand_id
1 'polypeptide(L)'
;MLITVEGFNKTGIPNALWEFMEPYAKIDHISGTVVLAVVILVLSNLASNVPTVLLLGARVAASAAAISPASEKKSWLILAWVSTVAGNLSLLGSAANLIVCEQARRAQHYGYNLSFWSHLKFGVPSTLIVTAIGLALIRG
;
A
#
# COMPACT_ATOMS: atom_id res chain seq x y z
N MET A 1 -8.83 -15.42 0.17
CA MET A 1 -8.00 -14.31 0.67
C MET A 1 -8.33 -13.98 2.12
N LEU A 2 -9.60 -13.71 2.50
CA LEU A 2 -9.95 -13.36 3.89
C LEU A 2 -9.58 -14.44 4.92
N ILE A 3 -9.86 -15.72 4.66
CA ILE A 3 -9.45 -16.84 5.54
C ILE A 3 -7.92 -16.93 5.66
N THR A 4 -7.19 -16.67 4.58
CA THR A 4 -5.72 -16.67 4.57
C THR A 4 -5.14 -15.49 5.36
N VAL A 5 -5.76 -14.31 5.28
CA VAL A 5 -5.38 -13.13 6.07
C VAL A 5 -5.64 -13.36 7.55
N GLU A 6 -6.78 -13.97 7.88
CA GLU A 6 -7.10 -14.29 9.27
C GLU A 6 -6.18 -15.37 9.83
N GLY A 7 -5.85 -16.41 9.03
CA GLY A 7 -4.82 -17.39 9.37
C GLY A 7 -3.45 -16.75 9.58
N PHE A 8 -3.05 -15.81 8.72
CA PHE A 8 -1.79 -15.09 8.86
C PHE A 8 -1.77 -14.18 10.10
N ASN A 9 -2.88 -13.50 10.42
CA ASN A 9 -3.03 -12.76 11.67
C ASN A 9 -2.83 -13.64 12.91
N LYS A 10 -3.31 -14.89 12.87
CA LYS A 10 -3.13 -15.86 13.97
C LYS A 10 -1.69 -16.34 14.15
N THR A 11 -0.82 -16.18 13.15
CA THR A 11 0.61 -16.55 13.28
C THR A 11 1.41 -15.60 14.17
N GLY A 12 0.88 -14.41 14.48
CA GLY A 12 1.62 -13.37 15.20
C GLY A 12 2.67 -12.64 14.37
N ILE A 13 3.00 -13.10 13.15
CA ILE A 13 3.98 -12.45 12.26
C ILE A 13 3.60 -10.99 11.95
N PRO A 14 2.35 -10.65 11.60
CA PRO A 14 1.97 -9.25 11.41
C PRO A 14 2.19 -8.39 12.66
N ASN A 15 1.98 -8.97 13.83
CA ASN A 15 2.14 -8.27 15.11
C ASN A 15 3.63 -8.00 15.38
N ALA A 16 4.48 -9.01 15.22
CA ALA A 16 5.93 -8.87 15.38
C ALA A 16 6.53 -7.86 14.37
N LEU A 17 6.06 -7.89 13.12
CA LEU A 17 6.47 -6.93 12.10
C LEU A 17 6.06 -5.50 12.49
N TRP A 18 4.83 -5.33 12.98
CA TRP A 18 4.36 -4.01 13.44
C TRP A 18 5.16 -3.52 14.65
N GLU A 19 5.33 -4.33 15.69
CA GLU A 19 6.09 -3.97 16.90
C GLU A 19 7.53 -3.55 16.57
N PHE A 20 8.15 -4.21 15.58
CA PHE A 20 9.47 -3.84 15.10
C PHE A 20 9.49 -2.50 14.34
N MET A 21 8.49 -2.24 13.49
CA MET A 21 8.44 -1.04 12.65
C MET A 21 7.85 0.19 13.34
N GLU A 22 6.97 0.00 14.32
CA GLU A 22 6.20 1.07 14.99
C GLU A 22 7.07 2.21 15.54
N PRO A 23 8.20 1.96 16.23
CA PRO A 23 9.06 3.04 16.73
C PRO A 23 9.55 4.00 15.63
N TYR A 24 9.69 3.47 14.41
CA TYR A 24 10.17 4.20 13.23
C TYR A 24 9.04 4.72 12.35
N ALA A 25 7.80 4.28 12.54
CA ALA A 25 6.65 4.57 11.68
C ALA A 25 5.66 5.58 12.28
N LYS A 26 6.02 6.23 13.39
CA LYS A 26 5.18 7.25 14.03
C LYS A 26 4.97 8.46 13.11
N ILE A 27 3.73 8.87 12.95
CA ILE A 27 3.34 9.91 11.98
C ILE A 27 3.44 11.35 12.53
N ASP A 28 4.01 11.52 13.72
CA ASP A 28 4.31 12.81 14.37
C ASP A 28 5.42 13.57 13.65
N HIS A 29 6.23 12.89 12.83
CA HIS A 29 7.30 13.49 12.05
C HIS A 29 7.37 12.90 10.63
N ILE A 30 8.08 13.60 9.73
CA ILE A 30 8.08 13.29 8.29
C ILE A 30 8.70 11.90 8.02
N SER A 31 9.84 11.58 8.63
CA SER A 31 10.50 10.29 8.39
C SER A 31 9.62 9.11 8.79
N GLY A 32 8.87 9.20 9.89
CA GLY A 32 7.98 8.10 10.26
C GLY A 32 6.77 7.95 9.36
N THR A 33 6.24 9.05 8.81
CA THR A 33 5.24 8.99 7.73
C THR A 33 5.80 8.29 6.48
N VAL A 34 7.06 8.56 6.11
CA VAL A 34 7.73 7.93 4.98
C VAL A 34 7.95 6.44 5.24
N VAL A 35 8.43 6.06 6.42
CA VAL A 35 8.61 4.65 6.81
C VAL A 35 7.28 3.90 6.74
N LEU A 36 6.21 4.47 7.31
CA LEU A 36 4.88 3.88 7.23
C LEU A 36 4.42 3.68 5.77
N ALA A 37 4.62 4.69 4.91
CA ALA A 37 4.26 4.59 3.50
C ALA A 37 5.03 3.49 2.77
N VAL A 38 6.34 3.34 3.03
CA VAL A 38 7.16 2.26 2.45
C VAL A 38 6.66 0.89 2.89
N VAL A 39 6.36 0.72 4.18
CA VAL A 39 5.80 -0.53 4.72
C VAL A 39 4.49 -0.89 4.03
N ILE A 40 3.57 0.08 3.88
CA ILE A 40 2.28 -0.14 3.21
C ILE A 40 2.48 -0.47 1.73
N LEU A 41 3.39 0.22 1.03
CA LEU A 41 3.71 -0.04 -0.38
C LEU A 41 4.17 -1.49 -0.61
N VAL A 42 5.09 -1.96 0.23
CA VAL A 42 5.63 -3.32 0.17
C VAL A 42 4.54 -4.34 0.51
N LEU A 43 3.86 -4.17 1.64
CA LEU A 43 2.82 -5.12 2.07
C LEU A 43 1.66 -5.19 1.08
N SER A 44 1.25 -4.06 0.48
CA SER A 44 0.16 -4.05 -0.50
C SER A 44 0.54 -4.79 -1.80
N ASN A 45 1.82 -4.84 -2.17
CA ASN A 45 2.26 -5.63 -3.33
C ASN A 45 2.43 -7.13 -3.00
N LEU A 46 2.63 -7.49 -1.74
CA LEU A 46 2.77 -8.89 -1.30
C LEU A 46 1.42 -9.54 -0.95
N ALA A 47 0.58 -8.81 -0.22
CA ALA A 47 -0.68 -9.31 0.32
C ALA A 47 -1.92 -8.75 -0.38
N SER A 48 -1.80 -7.74 -1.25
CA SER A 48 -2.89 -6.91 -1.80
C SER A 48 -3.44 -5.85 -0.83
N ASN A 49 -4.19 -4.89 -1.39
CA ASN A 49 -4.66 -3.69 -0.69
C ASN A 49 -5.58 -4.04 0.49
N VAL A 50 -6.66 -4.79 0.24
CA VAL A 50 -7.66 -5.12 1.28
C VAL A 50 -7.02 -5.89 2.45
N PRO A 51 -6.24 -6.96 2.22
CA PRO A 51 -5.47 -7.60 3.29
C PRO A 51 -4.56 -6.66 4.06
N THR A 52 -3.82 -5.78 3.39
CA THR A 52 -2.90 -4.85 4.05
C THR A 52 -3.63 -3.91 5.00
N VAL A 53 -4.79 -3.39 4.60
CA VAL A 53 -5.63 -2.56 5.47
C VAL A 53 -6.14 -3.35 6.67
N LEU A 54 -6.56 -4.60 6.48
CA LEU A 54 -7.02 -5.48 7.58
C LEU A 54 -5.89 -5.88 8.55
N LEU A 55 -4.66 -6.03 8.06
CA LEU A 55 -3.49 -6.38 8.86
C LEU A 55 -2.96 -5.19 9.69
N LEU A 56 -2.88 -4.01 9.08
CA LEU A 56 -2.23 -2.83 9.67
C LEU A 56 -3.20 -1.85 10.34
N GLY A 57 -4.44 -1.75 9.85
CA GLY A 57 -5.34 -0.62 10.14
C GLY A 57 -5.52 -0.31 11.62
N ALA A 58 -5.92 -1.31 12.42
CA ALA A 58 -6.16 -1.12 13.84
C ALA A 58 -4.90 -0.68 14.61
N ARG A 59 -3.73 -1.19 14.22
CA ARG A 59 -2.44 -0.92 14.89
C ARG A 59 -1.92 0.47 14.55
N VAL A 60 -1.95 0.82 13.26
CA VAL A 60 -1.60 2.16 12.76
C VAL A 60 -2.48 3.22 13.41
N ALA A 61 -3.80 2.98 13.46
CA ALA A 61 -4.76 3.89 14.08
C ALA A 61 -4.53 4.04 15.59
N ALA A 62 -4.32 2.93 16.32
CA ALA A 62 -4.05 2.97 17.76
C ALA A 62 -2.75 3.74 18.08
N SER A 63 -1.69 3.50 17.32
CA SER A 63 -0.41 4.22 17.47
C SER A 63 -0.57 5.72 17.20
N ALA A 64 -1.36 6.08 16.18
CA ALA A 64 -1.64 7.47 15.84
C ALA A 64 -2.59 8.17 16.83
N ALA A 65 -3.58 7.46 17.37
CA ALA A 65 -4.51 7.97 18.37
C ALA A 65 -3.80 8.38 19.68
N ALA A 66 -2.69 7.71 20.02
CA ALA A 66 -1.83 8.09 21.14
C ALA A 66 -1.16 9.46 20.97
N ILE A 67 -1.09 9.98 19.74
CA ILE A 67 -0.57 11.33 19.44
C ILE A 67 -1.71 12.35 19.52
N SER A 68 -2.77 12.17 18.72
CA SER A 68 -3.98 13.01 18.75
C SER A 68 -5.13 12.39 17.94
N PRO A 69 -6.40 12.79 18.18
CA PRO A 69 -7.53 12.37 17.34
C PRO A 69 -7.38 12.73 15.86
N ALA A 70 -6.76 13.88 15.56
CA ALA A 70 -6.45 14.29 14.19
C ALA A 70 -5.40 13.37 13.55
N SER A 71 -4.44 12.88 14.33
CA SER A 71 -3.42 11.93 13.87
C SER A 71 -4.03 10.57 13.53
N GLU A 72 -4.99 10.08 14.32
CA GLU A 72 -5.73 8.86 14.02
C GLU A 72 -6.38 8.93 12.63
N LYS A 73 -7.15 10.00 12.36
CA LYS A 73 -7.77 10.24 11.05
C LYS A 73 -6.72 10.34 9.94
N LYS A 74 -5.63 11.07 10.17
CA LYS A 74 -4.52 11.21 9.22
C LYS A 74 -3.92 9.84 8.88
N SER A 75 -3.76 8.96 9.87
CA SER A 75 -3.20 7.62 9.68
C SER A 75 -4.08 6.74 8.79
N TRP A 76 -5.40 6.81 8.94
CA TRP A 76 -6.35 6.13 8.06
C TRP A 76 -6.32 6.67 6.64
N LEU A 77 -6.19 7.98 6.46
CA LEU A 77 -6.04 8.60 5.14
C LEU A 77 -4.74 8.17 4.45
N ILE A 78 -3.62 8.14 5.19
CA ILE A 78 -2.33 7.63 4.69
C ILE A 78 -2.47 6.16 4.29
N LEU A 79 -3.04 5.33 5.16
CA LEU A 79 -3.22 3.91 4.90
C LEU A 79 -4.09 3.68 3.65
N ALA A 80 -5.23 4.36 3.54
CA ALA A 80 -6.12 4.25 2.40
C ALA A 80 -5.46 4.71 1.10
N TRP A 81 -4.77 5.85 1.13
CA TRP A 81 -4.08 6.40 -0.04
C TRP A 81 -2.96 5.48 -0.51
N VAL A 82 -2.01 5.19 0.37
CA VAL A 82 -0.80 4.44 0.01
C VAL A 82 -1.16 3.02 -0.41
N SER A 83 -2.05 2.34 0.30
CA SER A 83 -2.45 0.97 -0.08
C SER A 83 -3.16 0.93 -1.43
N THR A 84 -3.95 1.97 -1.78
CA THR A 84 -4.60 2.06 -3.08
C THR A 84 -3.60 2.26 -4.21
N VAL A 85 -2.70 3.24 -4.07
CA VAL A 85 -1.73 3.58 -5.12
C VAL A 85 -0.69 2.47 -5.30
N ALA A 86 -0.35 1.75 -4.22
CA ALA A 86 0.61 0.64 -4.23
C ALA A 86 0.28 -0.45 -5.25
N GLY A 87 -1.01 -0.69 -5.54
CA GLY A 87 -1.44 -1.69 -6.52
C GLY A 87 -0.99 -1.40 -7.96
N ASN A 88 -0.53 -0.19 -8.25
CA ASN A 88 0.01 0.19 -9.56
C ASN A 88 1.52 -0.07 -9.70
N LEU A 89 2.22 -0.33 -8.59
CA LEU A 89 3.68 -0.45 -8.55
C LEU A 89 4.19 -1.53 -9.50
N SER A 90 3.54 -2.70 -9.49
CA SER A 90 3.89 -3.85 -10.31
C SER A 90 2.68 -4.36 -11.09
N LEU A 91 2.93 -5.14 -12.16
CA LEU A 91 1.85 -5.70 -12.97
C LEU A 91 0.91 -6.62 -12.16
N LEU A 92 1.44 -7.29 -11.13
CA LEU A 92 0.69 -8.17 -10.24
C LEU A 92 0.04 -7.43 -9.05
N GLY A 93 0.34 -6.15 -8.88
CA GLY A 93 -0.13 -5.35 -7.74
C GLY A 93 -1.64 -5.17 -7.69
N SER A 94 -2.34 -5.33 -8.83
CA SER A 94 -3.80 -5.29 -8.88
C SER A 94 -4.37 -6.14 -10.00
N ALA A 95 -5.61 -6.61 -9.81
CA ALA A 95 -6.37 -7.28 -10.86
C ALA A 95 -6.63 -6.35 -12.06
N ALA A 96 -6.76 -5.03 -11.83
CA ALA A 96 -6.95 -4.05 -12.89
C ALA A 96 -5.77 -4.03 -13.87
N ASN A 97 -4.53 -4.09 -13.37
CA ASN A 97 -3.34 -4.16 -14.23
C ASN A 97 -3.35 -5.41 -15.12
N LEU A 98 -3.74 -6.56 -14.57
CA LEU A 98 -3.84 -7.82 -15.32
C LEU A 98 -4.96 -7.78 -16.36
N ILE A 99 -6.11 -7.18 -16.03
CA ILE A 99 -7.21 -6.97 -16.98
C ILE A 99 -6.71 -6.12 -18.14
N VAL A 100 -6.08 -4.96 -17.86
CA VAL A 100 -5.55 -4.07 -18.90
C VAL A 100 -4.47 -4.75 -19.74
N CYS A 101 -3.57 -5.51 -19.12
CA CYS A 101 -2.54 -6.30 -19.82
C CYS A 101 -3.16 -7.31 -20.79
N GLU A 102 -4.17 -8.05 -20.36
CA GLU A 102 -4.83 -9.04 -21.21
C GLU A 102 -5.66 -8.37 -22.32
N GLN A 103 -6.31 -7.24 -22.04
CA GLN A 103 -7.02 -6.47 -23.06
C GLN A 103 -6.05 -5.89 -24.10
N ALA A 104 -4.91 -5.33 -23.67
CA ALA A 104 -3.87 -4.82 -24.57
C ALA A 104 -3.32 -5.92 -25.48
N ARG A 105 -3.16 -7.15 -24.97
CA ARG A 105 -2.73 -8.30 -25.76
C ARG A 105 -3.77 -8.73 -26.80
N ARG A 106 -5.06 -8.62 -26.49
CA ARG A 106 -6.19 -9.04 -27.36
C ARG A 106 -6.63 -7.99 -28.38
N ALA A 107 -6.16 -6.74 -28.25
CA ALA A 107 -6.60 -5.64 -29.11
C ALA A 107 -6.26 -5.91 -30.59
N GLN A 108 -7.26 -5.76 -31.47
CA GLN A 108 -7.14 -6.00 -32.91
C GLN A 108 -6.23 -4.97 -33.60
N HIS A 109 -6.25 -3.72 -33.12
CA HIS A 109 -5.39 -2.64 -33.57
C HIS A 109 -4.48 -2.22 -32.42
N TYR A 110 -3.18 -2.08 -32.69
CA TYR A 110 -2.17 -1.70 -31.70
C TYR A 110 -2.04 -2.68 -30.50
N GLY A 111 -2.28 -3.97 -30.73
CA GLY A 111 -2.05 -5.00 -29.72
C GLY A 111 -0.64 -4.95 -29.15
N TYR A 112 -0.52 -5.00 -27.83
CA TYR A 112 0.75 -4.87 -27.12
C TYR A 112 0.89 -5.93 -26.04
N ASN A 113 2.00 -6.66 -26.07
CA ASN A 113 2.33 -7.63 -25.03
C ASN A 113 3.07 -6.94 -23.88
N LEU A 114 2.33 -6.49 -22.88
CA LEU A 114 2.89 -5.82 -21.71
C LEU A 114 3.60 -6.83 -20.81
N SER A 115 4.94 -6.82 -20.84
CA SER A 115 5.74 -7.60 -19.90
C SER A 115 5.75 -7.00 -18.50
N PHE A 116 6.02 -7.82 -17.48
CA PHE A 116 6.21 -7.36 -16.09
C PHE A 116 7.24 -6.21 -15.99
N TRP A 117 8.38 -6.35 -16.66
CA TRP A 117 9.44 -5.36 -16.67
C TRP A 117 9.07 -4.07 -17.42
N SER A 118 8.30 -4.19 -18.50
CA SER A 118 7.76 -3.03 -19.22
C SER A 118 6.80 -2.23 -18.34
N HIS A 119 5.93 -2.92 -17.58
CA HIS A 119 5.05 -2.28 -16.63
C HIS A 119 5.83 -1.54 -15.54
N LEU A 120 6.86 -2.16 -14.94
CA LEU A 120 7.66 -1.54 -13.87
C LEU A 120 8.27 -0.19 -14.27
N LYS A 121 8.68 -0.03 -15.54
CA LYS A 121 9.24 1.25 -16.05
C LYS A 121 8.26 2.42 -15.90
N PHE A 122 6.96 2.15 -15.92
CA PHE A 122 5.91 3.14 -15.68
C PHE A 122 5.37 3.05 -14.25
N GLY A 123 5.08 1.84 -13.77
CA GLY A 123 4.48 1.56 -12.48
C GLY A 123 5.30 2.08 -11.29
N VAL A 124 6.62 1.86 -11.29
CA VAL A 124 7.48 2.35 -10.20
C VAL A 124 7.50 3.88 -10.12
N PRO A 125 7.90 4.63 -11.16
CA PRO A 125 7.97 6.09 -11.05
C PRO A 125 6.60 6.71 -10.81
N SER A 126 5.54 6.26 -11.50
CA SER A 126 4.20 6.82 -11.32
C SER A 126 3.66 6.58 -9.89
N THR A 127 3.83 5.37 -9.36
CA THR A 127 3.40 5.04 -7.99
C THR A 127 4.13 5.91 -6.97
N LEU A 128 5.46 6.02 -7.06
CA LEU A 128 6.24 6.84 -6.13
C LEU A 128 5.86 8.32 -6.18
N ILE A 129 5.67 8.88 -7.38
CA ILE A 129 5.27 10.28 -7.57
C ILE A 129 3.87 10.51 -6.98
N VAL A 130 2.89 9.68 -7.32
CA VAL A 130 1.51 9.83 -6.85
C VAL A 130 1.41 9.60 -5.34
N THR A 131 2.17 8.64 -4.80
CA THR A 131 2.28 8.46 -3.35
C THR A 131 2.83 9.72 -2.68
N ALA A 132 3.94 10.27 -3.17
CA ALA A 132 4.54 11.48 -2.60
C ALA A 132 3.59 12.70 -2.65
N ILE A 133 2.91 12.91 -3.78
CA ILE A 133 1.93 13.99 -3.93
C ILE A 133 0.79 13.83 -2.91
N GLY A 134 0.20 12.64 -2.81
CA GLY A 134 -0.90 12.43 -1.86
C GLY A 134 -0.47 12.58 -0.41
N LEU A 135 0.72 12.09 -0.03
CA LEU A 135 1.26 12.30 1.32
C LEU A 135 1.44 13.79 1.65
N ALA A 136 1.81 14.63 0.67
CA ALA A 136 1.92 16.08 0.84
C ALA A 136 0.53 16.77 0.95
N LEU A 137 -0.51 16.20 0.35
CA LEU A 137 -1.87 16.75 0.35
C LEU A 137 -2.72 16.32 1.54
N ILE A 138 -2.43 15.15 2.14
CA ILE A 138 -3.19 14.64 3.28
C ILE A 138 -2.97 15.55 4.50
N ARG A 139 -4.05 16.21 4.92
CA ARG A 139 -4.13 17.01 6.16
C ARG A 139 -5.08 16.31 7.12
N GLY A 140 -4.63 16.14 8.37
CA GLY A 140 -5.42 15.60 9.49
C GLY A 140 -6.30 16.68 10.09
#